data_AF-A0A3D2B2J6-F1
#
_entry.id   AF-A0A3D2B2J6-F1
#
_cell.length_a   1.000
_cell.length_b   1.000
_cell.length_c   1.000
_cell.angle_alpha   90.00
_cell.angle_beta   90.00
_cell.angle_gamma   90.00
#
_symmetry.space_group_name_H-M   'P 1'
#
loop_
_entity.id
_entity.type
_entity.pdbx_description
1 polymer ?
#
loop_
_entity_poly.entity_id
_entity_poly.type
_entity_poly.pdbx_seq_one_letter_code
_entity_poly.pdbx_strand_id
1 'polypeptide(L)'
;VLTEVPEMFGAERILMSHCRDEATFEKTVTMVNDFKQYFIAHNQPIYENPSPGNKAGGITTLEEKSLGCTQKAGASQVVDVLRYGERLSTPGLNLLSAPGNDAVATSALAGAGCHMVLFS
;
A
#
# COMPACT_ATOMS: atom_id res chain seq x y z
N VAL A 1 -7.19 -4.82 -6.38
CA VAL A 1 -7.00 -4.01 -5.15
C VAL A 1 -5.57 -4.17 -4.73
N LEU A 2 -4.88 -3.07 -4.43
CA LEU A 2 -3.52 -3.08 -3.91
C LEU A 2 -3.57 -2.69 -2.44
N THR A 3 -2.77 -3.33 -1.59
CA THR A 3 -2.73 -3.05 -0.14
C THR A 3 -1.28 -3.07 0.35
N GLU A 4 -1.03 -3.24 1.65
CA GLU A 4 0.29 -3.19 2.29
C GLU A 4 0.87 -1.77 2.32
N VAL A 5 0.18 -0.85 2.99
CA VAL A 5 0.55 0.59 2.99
C VAL A 5 2.01 0.84 3.38
N PRO A 6 2.60 0.16 4.40
CA PRO A 6 4.01 0.35 4.74
C PRO A 6 4.99 -0.01 3.61
N GLU A 7 4.61 -0.92 2.72
CA GLU A 7 5.42 -1.32 1.55
C GLU A 7 5.34 -0.30 0.41
N MET A 8 4.57 0.77 0.56
CA MET A 8 4.50 1.87 -0.41
C MET A 8 5.43 3.02 -0.03
N PHE A 9 5.97 3.04 1.20
CA PHE A 9 6.75 4.17 1.73
C PHE A 9 8.02 4.40 0.92
N GLY A 10 8.26 5.63 0.49
CA GLY A 10 9.38 6.02 -0.37
C GLY A 10 9.05 5.98 -1.87
N ALA A 11 7.97 5.31 -2.28
CA ALA A 11 7.49 5.28 -3.67
C ALA A 11 6.01 5.72 -3.83
N GLU A 12 5.36 6.19 -2.75
CA GLU A 12 3.93 6.49 -2.72
C GLU A 12 3.52 7.55 -3.74
N ARG A 13 4.44 8.46 -4.09
CA ARG A 13 4.20 9.53 -5.06
C ARG A 13 3.84 9.00 -6.46
N ILE A 14 4.29 7.79 -6.81
CA ILE A 14 3.91 7.13 -8.06
C ILE A 14 2.41 6.81 -8.06
N LEU A 15 1.87 6.27 -6.97
CA LEU A 15 0.43 6.00 -6.88
C LEU A 15 -0.37 7.32 -6.83
N MET A 16 0.14 8.31 -6.11
CA MET A 16 -0.47 9.63 -6.02
C MET A 16 -0.57 10.33 -7.38
N SER A 17 0.47 10.29 -8.21
CA SER A 17 0.45 10.93 -9.53
C SER A 17 -0.48 10.24 -10.55
N HIS A 18 -0.98 9.04 -10.22
CA HIS A 18 -1.92 8.28 -11.04
C HIS A 18 -3.36 8.31 -10.48
N CYS A 19 -3.64 9.12 -9.46
CA CYS A 19 -5.00 9.29 -8.94
C CYS A 19 -5.93 9.91 -9.99
N ARG A 20 -7.16 9.39 -10.09
CA ARG A 20 -8.17 9.85 -11.07
C ARG A 20 -8.53 11.32 -10.89
N ASP A 21 -8.60 11.77 -9.64
CA ASP A 21 -9.05 13.11 -9.24
C ASP A 21 -8.39 13.55 -7.93
N GLU A 22 -8.53 14.83 -7.59
CA GLU A 22 -7.98 15.42 -6.37
C GLU A 22 -8.54 14.78 -5.10
N ALA A 23 -9.82 14.40 -5.10
CA ALA A 23 -10.42 13.71 -3.96
C ALA A 23 -9.74 12.35 -3.68
N THR A 24 -9.43 11.59 -4.73
CA THR A 24 -8.73 10.31 -4.63
C THR A 24 -7.27 10.51 -4.22
N PHE A 25 -6.62 11.56 -4.71
CA PHE A 25 -5.28 11.97 -4.29
C PHE A 25 -5.24 12.25 -2.79
N GLU A 26 -6.14 13.09 -2.27
CA GLU A 26 -6.20 13.43 -0.84
C GLU A 26 -6.48 12.21 0.04
N LYS A 27 -7.36 11.30 -0.40
CA LYS A 27 -7.54 10.01 0.30
C LYS A 27 -6.26 9.17 0.33
N THR A 28 -5.50 9.15 -0.76
CA THR A 28 -4.23 8.40 -0.87
C THR A 28 -3.16 9.00 0.04
N VAL A 29 -3.05 10.33 0.06
CA VAL A 29 -2.16 11.08 0.98
C VAL A 29 -2.53 10.79 2.43
N THR A 30 -3.82 10.84 2.76
CA THR A 30 -4.33 10.55 4.11
C THR A 30 -3.98 9.12 4.52
N MET A 31 -4.25 8.13 3.66
CA MET A 31 -3.93 6.72 3.94
C MET A 31 -2.45 6.49 4.28
N VAL A 32 -1.54 7.07 3.49
CA VAL A 32 -0.10 6.92 3.72
C VAL A 32 0.33 7.62 5.00
N ASN A 33 -0.14 8.85 5.21
CA ASN A 33 0.25 9.64 6.38
C ASN A 33 -0.32 9.06 7.68
N ASP A 34 -1.55 8.54 7.69
CA ASP A 34 -2.14 7.87 8.85
C ASP A 34 -1.29 6.67 9.29
N PHE A 35 -0.81 5.87 8.33
CA PHE A 35 0.09 4.76 8.62
C PHE A 35 1.46 5.22 9.11
N LYS A 36 2.04 6.29 8.54
CA LYS A 36 3.28 6.89 9.06
C LYS A 36 3.12 7.39 10.50
N GLN A 37 2.00 8.06 10.80
CA GLN A 37 1.68 8.52 12.14
C GLN A 37 1.47 7.37 13.11
N TYR A 38 0.84 6.28 12.69
CA TYR A 38 0.71 5.07 13.50
C TYR A 38 2.08 4.51 13.92
N PHE A 39 3.05 4.46 13.00
CA PHE A 39 4.42 4.02 13.33
C PHE A 39 5.08 4.97 14.34
N ILE A 40 5.01 6.29 14.11
CA ILE A 40 5.56 7.31 15.02
C ILE A 40 4.96 7.18 16.42
N ALA A 41 3.63 7.04 16.53
CA ALA A 41 2.92 6.93 17.80
C ALA A 41 3.31 5.69 18.62
N HIS A 42 3.85 4.65 17.97
CA HIS A 42 4.32 3.42 18.61
C HIS A 42 5.86 3.34 18.70
N ASN A 43 6.55 4.48 18.52
CA ASN A 43 8.01 4.58 18.50
C ASN A 43 8.66 3.58 17.54
N GLN A 44 7.99 3.29 16.42
CA GLN A 44 8.51 2.45 15.34
C GLN A 44 9.10 3.33 14.23
N PRO A 45 10.23 2.94 13.65
CA PRO A 45 10.81 3.66 12.51
C PRO A 45 9.98 3.44 11.24
N ILE A 46 9.67 4.54 10.54
CA ILE A 46 8.91 4.47 9.27
C ILE A 46 9.72 3.81 8.15
N TYR A 47 11.04 4.03 8.12
CA TYR A 47 11.90 3.64 7.00
C TYR A 47 12.89 2.51 7.32
N GLU A 48 12.61 1.68 8.33
CA GLU A 48 13.46 0.54 8.68
C GLU A 48 12.95 -0.77 8.05
N ASN A 49 13.08 -0.86 6.73
CA ASN A 49 12.74 -2.03 5.91
C ASN A 49 13.53 -1.81 4.61
N PRO A 50 14.54 -2.64 4.28
CA PRO A 50 14.38 -4.06 3.98
C PRO A 50 14.85 -4.99 5.10
N SER A 51 14.24 -6.19 5.19
CA SER A 51 14.68 -7.26 6.08
C SER A 51 16.11 -7.74 5.77
N PRO A 52 16.82 -8.41 6.69
CA PRO A 52 18.16 -8.95 6.42
C PRO A 52 18.21 -9.86 5.20
N GLY A 53 17.18 -10.67 4.97
CA GLY A 53 17.07 -11.53 3.78
C GLY A 53 16.90 -10.73 2.49
N ASN A 54 16.13 -9.63 2.51
CA ASN A 54 16.01 -8.73 1.36
C ASN A 54 17.33 -8.01 1.06
N LYS A 55 18.06 -7.58 2.10
CA LYS A 55 19.39 -6.98 1.96
C LYS A 55 20.40 -7.95 1.35
N ALA A 56 20.42 -9.20 1.82
CA ALA A 56 21.24 -10.25 1.23
C ALA A 56 20.84 -10.56 -0.22
N GLY A 57 19.55 -10.42 -0.56
CA GLY A 57 19.01 -10.55 -1.91
C GLY A 57 19.20 -9.33 -2.82
N GLY A 58 19.87 -8.28 -2.36
CA GLY A 58 20.23 -7.10 -3.16
C GLY A 58 19.27 -5.90 -3.07
N ILE A 59 18.23 -5.96 -2.23
CA ILE A 59 17.39 -4.79 -1.94
C ILE A 59 18.05 -4.00 -0.82
N THR A 60 18.60 -2.84 -1.14
CA THR A 60 19.43 -2.05 -0.23
C THR A 60 18.64 -0.97 0.51
N THR A 61 17.59 -0.43 -0.10
CA THR A 61 16.77 0.64 0.49
C THR A 61 15.29 0.29 0.55
N LEU A 62 14.54 1.01 1.38
CA LEU A 62 13.08 0.89 1.40
C LEU A 62 12.49 1.30 0.06
N GLU A 63 13.02 2.36 -0.53
CA GLU A 63 12.56 2.90 -1.81
C GLU A 63 12.64 1.84 -2.91
N GLU A 64 13.73 1.06 -2.97
CA GLU A 64 13.86 -0.05 -3.93
C GLU A 64 12.78 -1.12 -3.74
N LYS A 65 12.47 -1.47 -2.48
CA LYS A 65 11.38 -2.40 -2.15
C LYS A 65 10.02 -1.83 -2.58
N SER A 66 9.79 -0.57 -2.26
CA SER A 66 8.52 0.12 -2.50
C SER A 66 8.27 0.39 -3.98
N LEU A 67 9.31 0.56 -4.79
CA LEU A 67 9.21 0.56 -6.25
C LEU A 67 8.65 -0.78 -6.76
N GLY A 68 9.15 -1.91 -6.24
CA GLY A 68 8.60 -3.23 -6.56
C GLY A 68 7.14 -3.38 -6.14
N CYS A 69 6.77 -2.88 -4.96
CA CYS A 69 5.39 -2.92 -4.49
C CYS A 69 4.45 -2.10 -5.37
N THR A 70 4.82 -0.85 -5.67
CA THR A 70 4.00 0.07 -6.48
C THR A 70 3.88 -0.40 -7.94
N GLN A 71 4.87 -1.12 -8.48
CA GLN A 71 4.82 -1.74 -9.80
C GLN A 71 3.61 -2.70 -9.96
N LYS A 72 3.12 -3.32 -8.87
CA LYS A 72 1.94 -4.20 -8.87
C LYS A 72 0.66 -3.48 -9.31
N ALA A 73 0.61 -2.14 -9.22
CA ALA A 73 -0.48 -1.32 -9.74
C ALA A 73 -0.53 -1.27 -11.28
N GLY A 74 0.57 -1.59 -11.96
CA GLY A 74 0.72 -1.42 -13.40
C GLY A 74 0.57 0.05 -13.82
N ALA A 75 -0.08 0.28 -14.96
CA ALA A 75 -0.30 1.63 -15.51
C ALA A 75 -1.71 2.18 -15.24
N SER A 76 -2.52 1.50 -14.41
CA SER A 76 -3.90 1.90 -14.15
C SER A 76 -3.99 3.16 -13.29
N GLN A 77 -5.04 3.97 -13.49
CA GLN A 77 -5.34 5.07 -12.57
C GLN A 77 -5.91 4.52 -11.25
N VAL A 78 -5.52 5.13 -10.13
CA VAL A 78 -6.15 4.87 -8.82
C VAL A 78 -7.53 5.53 -8.82
N VAL A 79 -8.58 4.73 -8.66
CA VAL A 79 -9.98 5.19 -8.76
C VAL A 79 -10.67 5.40 -7.42
N ASP A 80 -10.13 4.80 -6.35
CA ASP A 80 -10.61 4.99 -4.98
C ASP A 80 -9.59 4.46 -3.96
N VAL A 81 -9.81 4.83 -2.69
CA VAL A 81 -9.05 4.35 -1.53
C VAL A 81 -10.04 3.91 -0.46
N LEU A 82 -9.93 2.64 -0.04
CA LEU A 82 -10.74 2.02 1.00
C LEU A 82 -10.03 2.08 2.34
N ARG A 83 -10.79 2.36 3.40
CA ARG A 83 -10.35 2.18 4.79
C ARG A 83 -10.43 0.70 5.17
N TYR A 84 -9.70 0.34 6.24
CA TYR A 84 -9.75 -1.02 6.77
C TYR A 84 -11.19 -1.42 7.14
N GLY A 85 -11.66 -2.54 6.59
CA GLY A 85 -13.02 -3.05 6.80
C GLY A 85 -14.08 -2.54 5.82
N GLU A 86 -13.76 -1.59 4.94
CA GLU A 86 -14.67 -1.16 3.87
C GLU A 86 -14.69 -2.18 2.71
N ARG A 87 -15.80 -2.20 1.96
CA ARG A 87 -15.98 -3.09 0.81
C ARG A 87 -15.89 -2.32 -0.51
N LEU A 88 -15.43 -3.01 -1.54
CA LEU A 88 -15.33 -2.48 -2.90
C LEU A 88 -16.70 -2.07 -3.46
N SER A 89 -16.77 -0.84 -3.96
CA SER A 89 -17.92 -0.31 -4.73
C SER A 89 -17.54 0.16 -6.13
N THR A 90 -16.29 0.60 -6.32
CA THR A 90 -15.84 1.25 -7.55
C THR A 90 -14.98 0.31 -8.40
N PRO A 91 -15.36 -0.01 -9.66
CA PRO A 91 -14.53 -0.82 -10.54
C PRO A 91 -13.22 -0.10 -10.92
N GLY A 92 -12.09 -0.81 -10.87
CA GLY A 92 -10.76 -0.29 -11.22
C GLY A 92 -9.70 -0.57 -10.16
N LEU A 93 -8.54 0.10 -10.27
CA LEU A 93 -7.49 -0.01 -9.26
C LEU A 93 -7.88 0.79 -8.01
N ASN A 94 -8.21 0.06 -6.94
CA ASN A 94 -8.46 0.63 -5.63
C ASN A 94 -7.29 0.30 -4.69
N LEU A 95 -6.94 1.24 -3.82
CA LEU A 95 -5.99 1.02 -2.72
C LEU A 95 -6.76 0.67 -1.44
N LEU A 96 -6.25 -0.28 -0.65
CA LEU A 96 -6.84 -0.66 0.64
C LEU A 96 -5.85 -0.35 1.76
N SER A 97 -6.30 0.47 2.71
CA SER A 97 -5.57 0.81 3.93
C SER A 97 -5.47 -0.40 4.87
N ALA A 98 -4.39 -1.18 4.75
CA ALA A 98 -4.10 -2.35 5.59
C ALA A 98 -2.59 -2.54 5.81
N PRO A 99 -2.18 -3.20 6.90
CA PRO A 99 -0.77 -3.43 7.22
C PRO A 99 -0.11 -4.43 6.27
N GLY A 100 1.22 -4.44 6.21
CA GLY A 100 2.01 -5.32 5.34
C GLY A 100 2.24 -6.75 5.84
N ASN A 101 1.54 -7.20 6.89
CA ASN A 101 1.65 -8.60 7.31
C ASN A 101 0.76 -9.48 6.42
N ASP A 102 1.34 -10.47 5.74
CA ASP A 102 0.66 -11.30 4.74
C ASP A 102 -0.70 -11.85 5.16
N ALA A 103 -0.79 -12.42 6.37
CA ALA A 103 -2.03 -13.02 6.87
C ALA A 103 -3.12 -11.96 7.12
N VAL A 104 -2.72 -10.81 7.68
CA VAL A 104 -3.63 -9.68 7.93
C VAL A 104 -4.05 -9.01 6.62
N ALA A 105 -3.10 -8.77 5.71
CA ALA A 105 -3.35 -8.16 4.41
C ALA A 105 -4.30 -9.01 3.55
N THR A 106 -4.06 -10.32 3.48
CA THR A 106 -4.92 -11.26 2.73
C THR A 106 -6.32 -11.32 3.32
N SER A 107 -6.44 -11.31 4.66
CA SER A 107 -7.73 -11.27 5.35
C SER A 107 -8.48 -9.97 5.08
N ALA A 108 -7.78 -8.83 5.06
CA ALA A 108 -8.36 -7.53 4.74
C ALA A 108 -8.86 -7.46 3.29
N LEU A 109 -8.11 -8.01 2.32
CA LEU A 109 -8.54 -8.13 0.92
C LEU A 109 -9.81 -8.98 0.79
N ALA A 110 -9.86 -10.13 1.47
CA ALA A 110 -11.06 -10.96 1.51
C ALA A 110 -12.26 -10.20 2.11
N GLY A 111 -12.05 -9.48 3.23
CA GLY A 111 -13.07 -8.63 3.85
C GLY A 111 -13.58 -7.51 2.94
N ALA A 112 -12.69 -6.92 2.14
CA ALA A 112 -13.04 -5.90 1.15
C ALA A 112 -13.83 -6.46 -0.06
N GLY A 113 -13.94 -7.78 -0.18
CA GLY A 113 -14.68 -8.46 -1.24
C GLY A 113 -13.83 -9.00 -2.39
N CYS A 114 -12.50 -9.11 -2.22
CA CYS A 114 -11.66 -9.81 -3.19
C CYS A 114 -11.90 -11.32 -3.12
N HIS A 115 -12.27 -11.93 -4.26
CA HIS A 115 -12.48 -13.38 -4.37
C HIS A 115 -11.18 -14.15 -4.67
N MET A 116 -10.14 -13.46 -5.14
CA MET A 116 -8.84 -14.02 -5.48
C MET A 116 -7.74 -13.06 -5.03
N VAL A 117 -6.67 -13.60 -4.46
CA VAL A 117 -5.47 -12.86 -4.07
C VAL A 117 -4.29 -13.44 -4.83
N LEU A 118 -3.57 -12.60 -5.57
CA LEU A 118 -2.30 -12.94 -6.21
C LEU A 118 -1.16 -12.58 -5.25
N PHE A 119 -0.34 -13.56 -4.91
CA PHE A 119 0.84 -13.39 -4.07
C PHE A 119 2.09 -13.54 -4.95
N SER A 120 2.94 -12.51 -4.99
CA SER A 120 4.08 -12.39 -5.93
C SER A 120 5.23 -11.61 -5.34
#